data_AF-A0A4P5VEL2-F1
#
_entry.id   AF-A0A4P5VEL2-F1
#
_cell.length_a   1.000
_cell.length_b   1.000
_cell.length_c   1.000
_cell.angle_alpha   90.00
_cell.angle_beta   90.00
_cell.angle_gamma   90.00
#
_symmetry.space_group_name_H-M   'P 1'
#
loop_
_entity.id
_entity.type
_entity.pdbx_description
1 polymer ?
#
loop_
_entity_poly.entity_id
_entity_poly.type
_entity_poly.pdbx_seq_one_letter_code
_entity_poly.pdbx_strand_id
1 'polypeptide(L)' 'MIVLDTNVISELMRPQPDSQVMAWANGLNPQAIAITAMNGLELTNPWIDELSVHF' A
#
# COMPACT_ATOMS: atom_id res chain seq x y z
N MET A 1 -3.94 -6.21 14.30
CA MET A 1 -4.45 -6.07 12.93
C MET A 1 -3.91 -4.77 12.39
N ILE A 2 -3.10 -4.83 11.33
CA ILE A 2 -2.48 -3.67 10.68
C ILE A 2 -3.20 -3.50 9.34
N VAL A 3 -3.71 -2.29 9.09
CA VAL A 3 -4.34 -1.94 7.81
C VAL A 3 -3.30 -1.19 6.98
N LEU A 4 -2.88 -1.76 5.86
CA LEU A 4 -1.93 -1.10 4.96
C LEU A 4 -2.65 -0.08 4.09
N ASP A 5 -2.20 1.17 4.13
CA ASP A 5 -2.61 2.25 3.23
C ASP A 5 -2.16 1.98 1.78
N THR A 6 -2.85 2.52 0.78
CA THR A 6 -2.47 2.38 -0.63
C THR A 6 -1.07 2.91 -0.89
N ASN A 7 -0.63 3.99 -0.24
CA ASN A 7 0.72 4.54 -0.42
C ASN A 7 1.83 3.53 -0.06
N VAL A 8 1.61 2.75 1.00
CA VAL A 8 2.56 1.72 1.43
C VAL A 8 2.59 0.56 0.44
N ILE A 9 1.43 0.18 -0.11
CA ILE A 9 1.34 -0.86 -1.13
C ILE A 9 2.00 -0.39 -2.43
N SER A 10 1.71 0.83 -2.88
CA SER A 10 2.29 1.43 -4.08
C SER A 10 3.81 1.56 -3.98
N GLU A 11 4.34 1.94 -2.81
CA GLU A 11 5.79 1.97 -2.57
C GLU A 11 6.42 0.58 -2.69
N LEU A 12 5.81 -0.45 -2.10
CA LEU A 12 6.28 -1.85 -2.21
C LEU A 12 6.23 -2.42 -3.64
N MET A 13 5.40 -1.83 -4.52
CA MET A 13 5.28 -2.22 -5.93
C MET A 13 6.27 -1.49 -6.86
N ARG A 14 7.02 -0.50 -6.36
CA ARG A 14 8.02 0.22 -7.17
C ARG A 14 9.20 -0.68 -7.55
N PRO A 15 9.88 -0.42 -8.69
CA PRO A 15 11.10 -1.15 -9.07
C PRO A 15 12.23 -1.03 -8.04
N GLN A 16 12.26 0.08 -7.30
CA GLN A 16 13.23 0.36 -6.24
C GLN A 16 12.49 0.97 -5.03
N PRO A 17 11.93 0.12 -4.15
CA PRO A 17 11.22 0.56 -2.96
C PRO A 17 12.19 1.09 -1.90
N ASP A 18 11.71 1.99 -1.03
CA ASP A 18 12.48 2.45 0.13
C ASP A 18 12.89 1.27 1.04
N SER A 19 14.19 1.19 1.33
CA SER A 19 14.79 0.17 2.20
C SER A 19 14.17 0.09 3.59
N GLN A 20 13.70 1.20 4.15
CA GLN A 20 13.05 1.24 5.46
C GLN A 20 11.64 0.64 5.41
N VAL A 21 10.89 0.91 4.33
CA VAL A 21 9.55 0.34 4.10
C VAL A 21 9.65 -1.17 3.88
N MET A 22 10.66 -1.62 3.13
CA MET A 22 10.97 -3.04 2.94
C MET A 22 11.33 -3.75 4.25
N ALA A 23 12.20 -3.16 5.07
CA ALA A 23 12.61 -3.74 6.35
C ALA A 23 11.43 -3.85 7.32
N TRP A 24 10.56 -2.85 7.35
CA TRP A 24 9.34 -2.87 8.14
C TRP A 24 8.36 -3.93 7.65
N ALA A 25 8.10 -4.01 6.33
CA ALA A 25 7.17 -4.97 5.73
C ALA A 25 7.61 -6.43 5.97
N ASN A 26 8.92 -6.70 5.90
CA ASN A 26 9.49 -8.03 6.20
C ASN A 26 9.31 -8.46 7.66
N GLY A 27 9.06 -7.53 8.58
CA GLY A 27 8.80 -7.81 9.99
C GLY A 27 7.32 -8.07 10.30
N LEU A 28 6.41 -7.88 9.35
CA LEU A 28 4.98 -8.05 9.56
C LEU A 28 4.58 -9.52 9.48
N ASN A 29 3.70 -9.95 10.40
CA ASN A 29 3.03 -11.24 10.26
C ASN A 29 1.97 -11.14 9.14
N PRO A 30 2.06 -11.92 8.04
CA PRO A 30 1.11 -11.87 6.94
C PRO A 30 -0.36 -12.10 7.34
N GLN A 31 -0.61 -12.89 8.39
CA GLN A 31 -1.96 -13.16 8.90
C GLN A 31 -2.55 -12.00 9.70
N ALA A 32 -1.73 -11.01 10.07
CA ALA A 32 -2.14 -9.82 10.81
C ALA A 32 -2.32 -8.59 9.91
N ILE A 33 -2.11 -8.74 8.60
CA ILE A 33 -2.19 -7.69 7.58
C ILE A 33 -3.57 -7.75 6.93
N ALA A 34 -4.23 -6.59 6.84
CA ALA A 34 -5.42 -6.39 6.03
C ALA A 34 -5.21 -5.19 5.10
N ILE A 35 -5.85 -5.23 3.93
CA ILE A 35 -6.00 -4.07 3.05
C ILE A 35 -7.48 -3.68 3.04
N THR A 36 -7.78 -2.39 2.96
CA THR A 36 -9.18 -1.97 2.83
C THR A 36 -9.69 -2.26 1.43
N ALA A 37 -11.01 -2.43 1.28
CA ALA A 37 -11.63 -2.57 -0.05
C ALA A 37 -11.39 -1.34 -0.96
N MET A 38 -11.16 -0.16 -0.38
CA MET A 38 -10.79 1.05 -1.12
C MET A 38 -9.37 0.94 -1.70
N ASN A 39 -8.42 0.40 -0.95
CA ASN A 39 -7.03 0.26 -1.42
C ASN A 39 -6.93 -0.78 -2.56
N GLY A 40 -7.75 -1.84 -2.51
CA GLY A 40 -7.87 -2.78 -3.63
C GLY A 40 -8.49 -2.15 -4.89
N LEU A 41 -9.40 -1.20 -4.74
CA LEU A 41 -10.02 -0.47 -5.85
C LEU A 41 -9.05 0.51 -6.52
N GLU A 42 -8.20 1.17 -5.75
CA GLU A 42 -7.17 2.09 -6.26
C GLU A 42 -6.08 1.34 -7.06
N LEU A 43 -5.59 0.20 -6.55
CA LEU A 43 -4.60 -0.63 -7.25
C LEU A 43 -5.09 -1.22 -8.59
N THR A 44 -6.41 -1.35 -8.76
CA THR A 44 -7.02 -1.94 -9.96
C THR A 44 -7.57 -0.92 -10.93
N ASN A 45 -7.61 0.37 -10.55
CA ASN A 45 -8.20 1.42 -11.36
C ASN A 45 -7.20 2.56 -11.63
N PRO A 46 -6.57 2.60 -12.82
CA PRO A 46 -5.46 3.52 -13.13
C PRO A 46 -5.82 5.02 -13.22
N TRP A 47 -7.08 5.38 -12.97
CA TRP A 47 -7.59 6.76 -13.03
C TRP A 47 -7.83 7.38 -11.65
N ILE A 48 -7.60 6.65 -10.55
CA ILE A 48 -7.90 7.14 -9.20
C ILE A 48 -6.80 8.03 -8.60
N ASP A 49 -5.56 7.97 -9.11
CA ASP A 49 -4.43 8.79 -8.61
C ASP A 49 -4.72 10.31 -8.63
N GLU A 50 -5.62 10.78 -9.50
CA GLU A 50 -5.94 12.21 -9.65
C GLU A 50 -6.92 12.74 -8.59
N LEU A 51 -7.66 11.85 -7.91
CA LEU A 51 -8.68 12.21 -6.90
C LEU A 51 -8.16 12.09 -5.45
N SER A 52 -7.08 11.34 -5.23
CA SER A 52 -6.56 11.03 -3.88
C SER A 52 -5.69 12.15 -3.27
N VAL A 53 -5.22 13.13 -4.05
CA VAL A 53 -4.26 14.17 -3.58
C VAL A 53 -4.94 15.38 -2.90
N HIS A 54 -6.27 15.36 -2.74
CA HIS A 54 -7.04 16.50 -2.24
C HIS A 54 -7.75 16.31 -0.89
N PHE A 55 -7.35 15.32 -0.07
CA PHE A 55 -7.82 15.19 1.32
C PHE A 55 -6.67 15.02 2.31
#